data_AF-A0AB36YKZ5-F1
#
_entry.id   AF-A0AB36YKZ5-F1
#
_cell.length_a   1.000
_cell.length_b   1.000
_cell.length_c   1.000
_cell.angle_alpha   90.00
_cell.angle_beta   90.00
_cell.angle_gamma   90.00
#
_symmetry.space_group_name_H-M   'P 1'
#
loop_
_entity.id
_entity.type
_entity.pdbx_description
1 polymer ?
#
loop_
_entity_poly.entity_id
_entity_poly.type
_entity_poly.pdbx_seq_one_letter_code
_entity_poly.pdbx_strand_id
1 'polypeptide(L)'
;MYPTTRRNYTDEFKIQAVALAETLGRTEAARQLEMSVKTLDNWVNASRNGQPLSSPDRRAITREDSELARLRAENAELKLEREILKKAAVFFAKESR
;
A
#
# COMPACT_ATOMS: atom_id res chain seq x y z
N MET A 1 -16.89 -13.77 6.80
CA MET A 1 -15.67 -13.65 5.95
C MET A 1 -14.47 -13.79 6.88
N TYR A 2 -13.70 -14.88 6.77
CA TYR A 2 -12.52 -15.07 7.64
C TYR A 2 -11.35 -14.22 7.14
N PRO A 3 -10.58 -13.56 8.03
CA PRO A 3 -9.40 -12.81 7.62
C PRO A 3 -8.38 -13.77 7.01
N THR A 4 -7.96 -13.52 5.77
CA THR A 4 -6.86 -14.26 5.15
C THR A 4 -5.56 -13.85 5.83
N THR A 5 -5.05 -14.68 6.73
CA THR A 5 -3.75 -14.46 7.39
C THR A 5 -2.65 -14.47 6.34
N ARG A 6 -1.99 -13.32 6.14
CA ARG A 6 -0.83 -13.21 5.26
C ARG A 6 0.37 -13.88 5.93
N ARG A 7 1.03 -14.80 5.22
CA ARG A 7 2.30 -15.38 5.68
C ARG A 7 3.40 -14.31 5.64
N ASN A 8 4.06 -14.11 6.78
CA ASN A 8 5.22 -13.23 6.89
C ASN A 8 6.49 -14.07 6.71
N TYR A 9 7.40 -13.58 5.87
CA TYR A 9 8.68 -14.21 5.56
C TYR A 9 9.81 -13.27 5.97
N THR A 10 10.83 -13.82 6.62
CA THR A 10 12.04 -13.05 6.97
C THR A 10 12.81 -12.66 5.72
N ASP A 11 13.60 -11.60 5.79
CA ASP A 11 14.40 -11.15 4.65
C ASP A 11 15.42 -12.21 4.23
N GLU A 12 16.04 -12.90 5.19
CA GLU A 12 16.97 -14.02 4.94
C GLU A 12 16.30 -15.13 4.13
N PHE A 13 15.08 -15.50 4.50
CA PHE A 13 14.32 -16.52 3.78
C PHE A 13 14.01 -16.09 2.35
N LYS A 14 13.65 -14.81 2.13
CA LYS A 14 13.41 -14.28 0.78
C LYS A 14 14.66 -14.33 -0.07
N ILE A 15 15.82 -13.97 0.48
CA ILE A 15 17.11 -14.03 -0.22
C ILE A 15 17.42 -15.46 -0.63
N GLN A 16 17.30 -16.42 0.31
CA GLN A 16 17.52 -17.83 0.01
C GLN A 16 16.52 -18.37 -1.03
N ALA A 17 15.26 -17.97 -0.95
CA ALA A 17 14.24 -18.37 -1.90
C ALA A 17 14.53 -17.86 -3.32
N VAL A 18 14.99 -16.60 -3.45
CA VAL A 18 15.42 -16.04 -4.74
C VAL A 18 16.63 -16.79 -5.29
N ALA A 19 17.66 -17.05 -4.47
CA ALA A 19 18.83 -17.82 -4.88
C ALA A 19 18.45 -19.25 -5.33
N LEU A 20 17.50 -19.89 -4.65
CA LEU A 20 16.98 -21.19 -5.06
C LEU A 20 16.22 -21.12 -6.39
N ALA A 21 15.43 -20.07 -6.61
CA ALA A 21 14.71 -19.86 -7.86
C ALA A 21 15.63 -19.63 -9.06
N GLU A 22 16.83 -19.09 -8.84
CA GLU A 22 17.84 -18.89 -9.88
C GLU A 22 18.54 -20.21 -10.27
N THR A 23 18.62 -21.18 -9.36
CA THR A 23 19.26 -22.48 -9.63
C THR A 23 18.29 -23.53 -10.18
N LEU A 24 17.12 -23.69 -9.57
CA LEU A 24 16.13 -24.72 -9.93
C LEU A 24 15.01 -24.21 -10.86
N GLY A 25 14.88 -22.89 -11.01
CA GLY A 25 13.75 -22.27 -11.66
C GLY A 25 12.60 -21.98 -10.70
N ARG A 26 11.82 -20.95 -11.04
CA ARG A 26 10.79 -20.35 -10.16
C ARG A 26 9.70 -21.33 -9.73
N THR A 27 9.25 -22.21 -10.63
CA THR A 27 8.15 -23.15 -10.35
C THR A 27 8.60 -24.27 -9.39
N GLU A 28 9.79 -24.83 -9.62
CA GLU A 28 10.31 -25.92 -8.79
C GLU A 28 10.71 -25.43 -7.41
N ALA A 29 11.40 -24.28 -7.33
CA ALA A 29 11.74 -23.64 -6.07
C ALA A 29 10.50 -23.29 -5.22
N ALA A 30 9.43 -22.77 -5.85
CA ALA A 30 8.20 -22.47 -5.14
C ALA A 30 7.49 -23.74 -4.61
N ARG A 31 7.54 -24.84 -5.37
CA ARG A 31 7.01 -26.14 -4.92
C ARG A 31 7.78 -26.66 -3.72
N GLN A 32 9.11 -26.62 -3.77
CA GLN A 32 9.98 -27.09 -2.69
C GLN A 32 9.82 -26.26 -1.41
N LEU A 33 9.57 -24.96 -1.55
CA LEU A 33 9.35 -24.04 -0.42
C LEU A 33 7.87 -23.95 0.02
N GLU A 34 6.99 -24.76 -0.57
CA GLU A 34 5.55 -24.78 -0.31
C GLU A 34 4.90 -23.37 -0.33
N MET A 35 5.27 -22.58 -1.34
CA MET A 35 4.78 -21.21 -1.51
C MET A 35 4.18 -20.98 -2.89
N SER A 36 3.47 -19.85 -3.01
CA SER A 36 2.94 -19.42 -4.30
C SER A 36 4.08 -19.04 -5.25
N VAL A 37 4.06 -19.62 -6.46
CA VAL A 37 4.95 -19.26 -7.57
C VAL A 37 4.91 -17.75 -7.83
N LYS A 38 3.72 -17.12 -7.72
CA LYS A 38 3.55 -15.68 -7.92
C LYS A 38 4.29 -14.85 -6.87
N THR A 39 4.30 -15.31 -5.62
CA THR A 39 5.04 -14.64 -4.54
C THR A 39 6.54 -14.69 -4.82
N LEU A 40 7.04 -15.87 -5.21
CA LEU A 40 8.46 -16.05 -5.52
C LEU A 40 8.88 -15.26 -6.77
N ASP A 41 8.04 -15.25 -7.81
CA ASP A 41 8.27 -14.48 -9.04
C ASP A 41 8.39 -12.97 -8.76
N ASN A 42 7.52 -12.43 -7.90
CA ASN A 42 7.60 -11.03 -7.46
C ASN A 42 8.94 -10.72 -6.77
N TRP A 43 9.45 -11.63 -5.93
CA TRP A 43 10.75 -11.44 -5.26
C TRP A 43 11.91 -11.53 -6.23
N VAL A 44 11.91 -12.49 -7.15
CA VAL A 44 12.95 -12.60 -8.18
C VAL A 44 12.98 -11.34 -9.05
N ASN A 45 11.82 -10.83 -9.45
CA ASN A 45 11.73 -9.60 -10.24
C ASN A 45 12.18 -8.37 -9.44
N ALA A 46 11.82 -8.28 -8.16
CA ALA A 46 12.30 -7.22 -7.28
C ALA A 46 13.82 -7.25 -7.13
N SER A 47 14.41 -8.43 -6.88
CA SER A 47 15.85 -8.65 -6.81
C SER A 47 16.58 -8.13 -8.05
N ARG A 48 16.11 -8.54 -9.24
CA ARG A 48 16.70 -8.14 -10.53
C ARG A 48 16.62 -6.64 -10.81
N ASN A 49 15.59 -5.98 -10.29
CA ASN A 49 15.37 -4.54 -10.47
C ASN A 49 16.03 -3.70 -9.36
N GLY A 50 16.83 -4.31 -8.47
CA GLY A 50 17.42 -3.62 -7.31
C GLY A 50 16.38 -3.08 -6.33
N GLN A 51 15.17 -3.63 -6.35
CA GLN A 51 14.09 -3.26 -5.46
C GLN A 51 14.14 -4.13 -4.19
N PRO A 52 13.70 -3.60 -3.04
CA PRO A 52 13.66 -4.38 -1.82
C PRO A 52 12.68 -5.58 -1.96
N LEU A 53 13.11 -6.77 -1.53
CA LEU A 53 12.29 -8.00 -1.52
C LEU A 53 11.12 -7.91 -0.53
N SER A 54 11.26 -7.03 0.44
CA SER A 54 10.19 -6.58 1.31
C SER A 54 9.64 -5.28 0.73
N SER A 55 8.36 -5.25 0.36
CA SER A 55 7.65 -3.96 0.37
C SER A 55 7.76 -3.40 1.79
N PRO A 56 8.00 -2.09 1.97
CA PRO A 56 7.80 -1.45 3.25
C PRO A 56 6.44 -1.90 3.72
N ASP A 57 6.44 -2.57 4.87
CA ASP A 57 5.30 -3.24 5.48
C ASP A 57 4.04 -2.49 5.06
N ARG A 58 3.24 -3.07 4.15
CA ARG A 58 1.87 -2.61 3.95
C ARG A 58 1.16 -3.07 5.21
N ARG A 59 1.48 -2.39 6.32
CA ARG A 59 0.82 -2.53 7.61
C ARG A 59 -0.65 -2.51 7.25
N ALA A 60 -1.38 -3.50 7.74
CA ALA A 60 -2.82 -3.47 7.64
C ALA A 60 -3.25 -2.07 8.08
N ILE A 61 -3.92 -1.32 7.20
CA ILE A 61 -4.40 0.04 7.48
C ILE A 61 -5.06 -0.05 8.84
N THR A 62 -4.45 0.58 9.84
CA THR A 62 -4.98 0.45 11.20
C THR A 62 -6.29 1.22 11.26
N ARG A 63 -7.12 0.93 12.27
CA ARG A 63 -8.31 1.76 12.49
C ARG A 63 -7.92 3.24 12.63
N GLU A 64 -6.79 3.54 13.26
CA GLU A 64 -6.30 4.92 13.36
C GLU A 64 -5.97 5.51 11.97
N ASP A 65 -5.31 4.76 11.09
CA ASP A 65 -5.00 5.23 9.73
C ASP A 65 -6.28 5.51 8.91
N SER A 66 -7.29 4.66 9.06
CA SER A 66 -8.58 4.84 8.39
C SER A 66 -9.35 6.07 8.90
N GLU A 67 -9.33 6.29 10.22
CA GLU A 67 -9.98 7.44 10.83
C GLU A 67 -9.24 8.73 10.47
N LEU A 68 -7.91 8.70 10.43
CA LEU A 68 -7.10 9.83 9.97
C LEU A 68 -7.40 10.20 8.52
N ALA A 69 -7.55 9.20 7.64
CA ALA A 69 -7.91 9.43 6.24
C ALA A 69 -9.31 10.06 6.12
N ARG A 70 -10.29 9.55 6.88
CA ARG A 70 -11.65 10.11 6.93
C ARG A 70 -11.66 11.55 7.42
N LEU A 71 -11.00 11.83 8.54
CA LEU A 71 -10.91 13.18 9.12
C LEU A 71 -10.22 14.17 8.17
N ARG A 72 -9.20 13.72 7.42
CA ARG A 72 -8.56 14.56 6.39
C ARG A 72 -9.49 14.90 5.24
N ALA A 73 -10.30 13.93 4.79
CA ALA A 73 -11.30 14.16 3.75
C ALA A 73 -12.37 15.16 4.22
N GLU A 74 -12.92 14.97 5.42
CA GLU A 74 -13.91 15.86 6.02
C GLU A 74 -13.36 17.27 6.23
N ASN A 75 -12.11 17.40 6.69
CA ASN A 75 -11.47 18.71 6.85
C ASN A 75 -11.27 19.44 5.51
N ALA A 76 -10.99 18.69 4.43
CA ALA A 76 -10.84 19.26 3.09
C ALA A 76 -12.19 19.76 2.55
N GLU A 77 -13.27 18.99 2.76
CA GLU A 77 -14.64 19.36 2.40
C GLU A 77 -15.09 20.63 3.13
N LEU A 78 -14.95 20.67 4.46
CA LEU A 78 -15.30 21.84 5.28
C LEU A 78 -14.50 23.09 4.87
N LYS A 79 -13.22 22.93 4.51
CA LYS A 79 -12.41 24.04 4.00
C LYS A 79 -12.96 24.56 2.68
N LEU A 80 -13.36 23.67 1.77
CA LEU A 80 -13.95 24.06 0.50
C LEU A 80 -15.27 24.81 0.71
N GLU A 81 -16.17 24.29 1.54
CA GLU A 81 -17.44 24.96 1.89
C GLU A 81 -17.21 26.35 2.45
N ARG A 82 -16.28 26.49 3.40
CA ARG A 82 -15.93 27.79 3.99
C ARG A 82 -15.43 28.78 2.95
N GLU A 83 -14.60 28.33 2.00
CA GLU A 83 -14.10 29.19 0.93
C GLU A 83 -15.19 29.60 -0.05
N ILE A 84 -16.16 28.71 -0.35
CA ILE A 84 -17.34 29.05 -1.16
C ILE A 84 -18.18 30.11 -0.46
N LEU A 85 -18.50 29.91 0.83
CA LEU A 85 -19.30 30.86 1.62
C LEU A 85 -18.64 32.24 1.73
N LYS A 86 -17.32 32.29 1.93
CA LYS A 86 -16.57 33.55 1.89
C LYS A 86 -16.68 34.26 0.55
N LYS A 87 -16.50 33.53 -0.55
CA LYS A 87 -16.60 34.11 -1.91
C LYS A 87 -18.00 34.64 -2.16
N ALA A 88 -19.04 33.91 -1.74
CA ALA A 88 -20.41 34.36 -1.82
C ALA A 88 -20.65 35.64 -0.99
N ALA A 89 -20.18 35.69 0.27
CA ALA A 89 -20.30 36.87 1.12
C ALA A 89 -19.64 38.11 0.51
N VAL A 90 -18.44 37.96 -0.08
CA VAL A 90 -17.75 39.05 -0.79
C VAL A 90 -18.51 39.49 -2.04
N PHE A 91 -19.11 38.56 -2.79
CA PHE A 91 -19.94 38.87 -3.95
C PHE A 91 -21.17 39.70 -3.55
N PHE A 92 -21.95 39.22 -2.58
CA PHE A 92 -23.16 39.92 -2.12
C PHE A 92 -22.87 41.29 -1.50
N ALA A 93 -21.76 41.45 -0.76
CA ALA A 93 -21.34 42.73 -0.21
C ALA A 93 -20.95 43.77 -1.28
N LYS A 94 -20.56 43.33 -2.49
CA LYS A 94 -20.26 44.22 -3.62
C LYS A 94 -21.50 44.63 -4.40
N GLU A 95 -22.51 43.77 -4.47
CA GLU A 95 -23.76 44.00 -5.22
C GLU A 95 -24.79 44.86 -4.44
N SER A 96 -24.63 44.97 -3.12
CA SER A 96 -25.47 45.79 -2.24
C SER A 96 -24.99 47.25 -2.08
N ARG A 97 -24.07 47.69 -2.94
CA ARG A 97 -23.54 49.07 -2.97
C ARG A 97 -24.04 49.83 -4.21
#